data_AF-A0A0M3QF86-F1
#
_entry.id   AF-A0A0M3QF86-F1
#
_cell.length_a   1.000
_cell.length_b   1.000
_cell.length_c   1.000
_cell.angle_alpha   90.00
_cell.angle_beta   90.00
_cell.angle_gamma   90.00
#
_symmetry.space_group_name_H-M   'P 1'
#
loop_
_entity.id
_entity.type
_entity.pdbx_description
1 polymer ?
#
loop_
_entity_poly.entity_id
_entity_poly.type
_entity_poly.pdbx_seq_one_letter_code
_entity_poly.pdbx_strand_id
1 'polypeptide(L)'
;MLEGVSISFIALIVSSLGLPGMAVVFWYVDQRRTDRMMQEHKKELHEVLERYREDVQRIARFYEDNVLLVKGYERLAADLTSIITLSTRTLEGLVQKIDNNHFCPVVRKGKS
;
A
#
# COMPACT_ATOMS: atom_id res chain seq x y z
N MET A 1 -37.72 -21.50 -12.16
CA MET A 1 -37.49 -21.65 -10.71
C MET A 1 -38.61 -22.51 -10.10
N LEU A 2 -38.51 -23.84 -10.15
CA LEU A 2 -39.30 -24.83 -9.38
C LEU A 2 -38.77 -26.26 -9.67
N GLU A 3 -37.49 -26.43 -10.01
CA GLU A 3 -36.97 -27.71 -10.54
C GLU A 3 -36.53 -28.74 -9.49
N GLY A 4 -36.75 -28.49 -8.20
CA GLY A 4 -36.35 -29.42 -7.14
C GLY A 4 -37.51 -30.13 -6.43
N VAL A 5 -38.72 -29.59 -6.52
CA VAL A 5 -39.88 -30.12 -5.81
C VAL A 5 -41.02 -30.20 -6.81
N SER A 6 -41.44 -31.43 -7.11
CA SER A 6 -42.53 -31.70 -8.03
C SER A 6 -43.79 -30.92 -7.62
N ILE A 7 -44.40 -30.22 -8.56
CA ILE A 7 -45.65 -29.46 -8.36
C ILE A 7 -46.74 -30.38 -7.80
N SER A 8 -46.72 -31.66 -8.16
CA SER A 8 -47.60 -32.70 -7.65
C SER A 8 -47.42 -32.94 -6.13
N PHE A 9 -46.18 -32.90 -5.64
CA PHE A 9 -45.88 -33.03 -4.21
C PHE A 9 -46.33 -31.81 -3.42
N ILE A 10 -46.16 -30.62 -3.99
CA ILE A 10 -46.64 -29.36 -3.38
C ILE A 10 -48.16 -29.38 -3.27
N ALA A 11 -48.86 -29.76 -4.35
CA ALA A 11 -50.32 -29.87 -4.35
C ALA A 11 -50.84 -30.91 -3.33
N LEU A 12 -50.12 -32.02 -3.15
CA LEU A 12 -50.47 -33.08 -2.20
C LEU A 12 -50.27 -32.67 -0.74
N ILE A 13 -49.21 -31.92 -0.44
CA ILE A 13 -48.97 -31.37 0.89
C ILE A 13 -50.03 -30.30 1.24
N VAL A 14 -50.40 -29.47 0.27
CA VAL A 14 -51.41 -28.43 0.45
C VAL A 14 -52.82 -29.02 0.61
N SER A 15 -53.15 -30.09 -0.12
CA SER A 15 -54.45 -30.74 -0.03
C SER A 15 -54.63 -31.59 1.24
N SER A 16 -53.56 -32.18 1.80
CA SER A 16 -53.66 -33.00 3.02
C SER A 16 -53.48 -32.23 4.33
N LEU A 17 -52.64 -31.17 4.36
CA LEU A 17 -52.38 -30.38 5.56
C LEU A 17 -53.05 -28.99 5.57
N GLY A 18 -53.58 -28.49 4.45
CA GLY A 18 -54.23 -27.17 4.39
C GLY A 18 -53.26 -26.00 4.60
N LEU A 19 -53.72 -24.94 5.29
CA LEU A 19 -52.96 -23.70 5.58
C LEU A 19 -51.54 -23.92 6.15
N PRO A 20 -51.30 -24.84 7.12
CA PRO A 20 -49.95 -25.07 7.62
C PRO A 20 -49.00 -25.68 6.58
N GLY A 21 -49.51 -26.44 5.59
CA GLY A 21 -48.69 -26.94 4.48
C GLY A 21 -48.19 -25.81 3.56
N MET A 22 -49.03 -24.81 3.30
CA MET A 22 -48.65 -23.62 2.52
C MET A 22 -47.56 -22.80 3.23
N ALA A 23 -47.63 -22.66 4.55
CA ALA A 23 -46.61 -21.96 5.32
C ALA A 23 -45.22 -22.62 5.21
N VAL A 24 -45.17 -23.96 5.23
CA VAL A 24 -43.91 -24.72 5.08
C VAL A 24 -43.32 -24.56 3.69
N VAL A 25 -44.15 -24.59 2.64
CA VAL A 25 -43.67 -24.40 1.25
C VAL A 25 -43.15 -22.98 1.06
N PHE A 26 -43.87 -21.97 1.57
CA PHE A 26 -43.44 -20.59 1.52
C PHE A 26 -42.11 -20.39 2.28
N TRP A 27 -42.01 -20.94 3.49
CA TRP A 27 -40.78 -20.93 4.28
C TRP A 27 -39.63 -21.62 3.56
N TYR A 28 -39.84 -22.79 2.95
CA TYR A 28 -38.81 -23.49 2.20
C TYR A 28 -38.30 -22.69 0.98
N VAL A 29 -39.21 -22.03 0.26
CA VAL A 29 -38.85 -21.15 -0.87
C VAL A 29 -38.11 -19.92 -0.39
N ASP A 30 -38.55 -19.29 0.70
CA ASP A 30 -37.93 -18.10 1.27
C ASP A 30 -36.54 -18.38 1.87
N GLN A 31 -36.40 -19.48 2.60
CA GLN A 31 -35.11 -19.99 3.11
C GLN A 31 -34.09 -20.13 1.97
N ARG A 32 -34.50 -20.74 0.85
CA ARG A 32 -33.62 -20.96 -0.30
C ARG A 32 -33.26 -19.67 -1.05
N ARG A 33 -34.10 -18.64 -0.98
CA ARG A 33 -33.79 -17.31 -1.54
C ARG A 33 -32.79 -16.58 -0.64
N THR A 34 -33.00 -16.62 0.68
CA THR A 34 -32.12 -16.03 1.68
C THR A 34 -30.72 -16.65 1.63
N ASP A 35 -30.63 -17.98 1.48
CA ASP A 35 -29.33 -18.67 1.36
C ASP A 35 -28.53 -18.22 0.12
N ARG A 36 -29.20 -17.96 -1.01
CA ARG A 36 -28.56 -17.48 -2.24
C ARG A 36 -28.00 -16.07 -2.07
N MET A 37 -28.82 -15.17 -1.52
CA MET A 37 -28.41 -13.79 -1.24
C MET A 37 -27.20 -13.76 -0.29
N MET A 38 -27.21 -14.60 0.75
CA MET A 38 -26.09 -14.71 1.69
C MET A 38 -24.81 -15.25 1.03
N GLN A 39 -24.93 -16.18 0.07
CA GLN A 39 -23.76 -16.67 -0.66
C GLN A 39 -23.20 -15.62 -1.62
N GLU A 40 -24.04 -14.86 -2.29
CA GLU A 40 -23.62 -13.76 -3.17
C GLU A 40 -22.91 -12.66 -2.37
N HIS A 41 -23.49 -12.20 -1.26
CA HIS A 41 -22.85 -11.22 -0.39
C HIS A 41 -21.52 -11.69 0.21
N LYS A 42 -21.41 -12.98 0.58
CA LYS A 42 -20.14 -13.54 1.05
C LYS A 42 -19.06 -13.50 -0.02
N LYS A 43 -19.41 -13.77 -1.28
CA LYS A 43 -18.47 -13.70 -2.40
C LYS A 43 -18.02 -12.27 -2.65
N GLU A 44 -18.95 -11.32 -2.71
CA GLU A 44 -18.65 -9.90 -2.88
C GLU A 44 -17.72 -9.37 -1.77
N LEU A 45 -18.02 -9.71 -0.50
CA LEU A 45 -17.18 -9.34 0.63
C LEU A 45 -15.78 -9.95 0.53
N HIS A 46 -15.67 -11.20 0.07
CA HIS A 46 -14.38 -11.87 -0.08
C HIS A 46 -13.55 -11.21 -1.18
N GLU A 47 -14.16 -10.87 -2.31
CA GLU A 47 -13.48 -10.15 -3.39
C GLU A 47 -13.01 -8.76 -2.95
N VAL A 48 -13.83 -8.03 -2.19
CA VAL A 48 -13.46 -6.71 -1.65
C VAL A 48 -12.30 -6.84 -0.66
N LEU A 49 -12.33 -7.85 0.21
CA LEU A 49 -11.26 -8.10 1.19
C LEU A 49 -9.94 -8.46 0.51
N GLU A 50 -9.96 -9.28 -0.55
CA GLU A 50 -8.76 -9.63 -1.30
C GLU A 50 -8.16 -8.39 -1.99
N ARG A 51 -8.98 -7.57 -2.65
CA ARG A 51 -8.50 -6.29 -3.23
C ARG A 51 -7.92 -5.36 -2.17
N TYR A 52 -8.60 -5.23 -1.03
CA TYR A 52 -8.12 -4.42 0.08
C TYR A 52 -6.78 -4.93 0.62
N ARG A 53 -6.60 -6.24 0.70
CA ARG A 53 -5.34 -6.87 1.13
C ARG A 53 -4.20 -6.55 0.16
N GLU A 54 -4.45 -6.65 -1.15
CA GLU A 54 -3.48 -6.30 -2.18
C GLU A 54 -3.08 -4.82 -2.12
N ASP A 55 -4.06 -3.92 -1.95
CA ASP A 55 -3.82 -2.48 -1.83
C ASP A 55 -3.00 -2.15 -0.58
N VAL A 56 -3.33 -2.75 0.56
CA VAL A 56 -2.55 -2.57 1.81
C VAL A 56 -1.11 -3.04 1.65
N GLN A 57 -0.90 -4.19 1.00
CA GLN A 57 0.45 -4.69 0.72
C GLN A 57 1.23 -3.76 -0.21
N ARG A 58 0.57 -3.19 -1.22
CA ARG A 58 1.19 -2.21 -2.13
C ARG A 58 1.56 -0.93 -1.38
N ILE A 59 0.68 -0.42 -0.52
CA ILE A 59 0.94 0.76 0.30
C ILE A 59 2.13 0.52 1.23
N ALA A 60 2.19 -0.65 1.89
CA ALA A 60 3.33 -1.01 2.74
C ALA A 60 4.66 -0.96 1.98
N ARG A 61 4.71 -1.53 0.76
CA ARG A 61 5.89 -1.47 -0.11
C ARG A 61 6.26 -0.04 -0.49
N PHE A 62 5.29 0.81 -0.82
CA PHE A 62 5.58 2.22 -1.11
C PHE A 62 6.22 2.95 0.07
N TYR A 63 5.78 2.66 1.31
CA TYR A 63 6.42 3.23 2.49
C TYR A 63 7.84 2.71 2.69
N GLU A 64 8.09 1.41 2.46
CA GLU A 64 9.44 0.84 2.51
C GLU A 64 10.37 1.48 1.47
N ASP A 65 9.91 1.63 0.24
CA ASP A 65 10.67 2.24 -0.86
C ASP A 65 10.97 3.73 -0.57
N ASN A 66 10.00 4.46 -0.02
CA ASN A 66 10.20 5.86 0.36
C ASN A 66 11.25 6.00 1.48
N VAL A 67 11.30 5.07 2.43
CA VAL A 67 12.34 5.06 3.47
C VAL A 67 13.72 4.82 2.84
N LEU A 68 13.82 3.93 1.87
CA LEU A 68 15.07 3.70 1.14
C LEU A 68 15.51 4.95 0.36
N LEU A 69 14.56 5.64 -0.26
CA LEU A 69 14.82 6.90 -0.97
C LEU A 69 15.38 7.97 -0.03
N VAL A 70 14.74 8.18 1.13
CA VAL A 70 15.18 9.17 2.13
C VAL A 70 16.58 8.82 2.65
N LYS A 71 16.85 7.55 2.94
CA LYS A 71 18.20 7.09 3.33
C LYS A 71 19.23 7.34 2.23
N GLY A 72 18.84 7.19 0.96
CA GLY A 72 19.67 7.53 -0.18
C GLY A 72 20.04 9.01 -0.23
N TYR A 73 19.06 9.89 -0.05
CA TYR A 73 19.29 11.34 0.03
C TYR A 73 20.14 11.74 1.23
N GLU A 74 19.93 11.14 2.39
CA GLU A 74 20.74 11.38 3.59
C GLU A 74 22.22 11.06 3.34
N ARG A 75 22.51 9.90 2.74
CA ARG A 75 23.89 9.52 2.36
C ARG A 75 24.50 10.50 1.37
N LEU A 76 23.74 10.86 0.33
CA LEU A 76 24.20 11.81 -0.67
C LEU A 76 24.52 13.19 -0.07
N ALA A 77 23.71 13.65 0.89
CA ALA A 77 23.96 14.91 1.60
C ALA A 77 25.23 14.83 2.48
N ALA A 78 25.46 13.68 3.14
CA ALA A 78 26.67 13.45 3.94
C ALA A 78 27.94 13.41 3.06
N ASP A 79 27.87 12.74 1.91
CA ASP A 79 28.97 12.69 0.94
C ASP A 79 29.28 14.07 0.38
N LEU A 80 28.25 14.84 0.01
CA LEU A 80 28.40 16.22 -0.46
C LEU A 80 29.07 17.10 0.60
N THR A 81 28.66 16.98 1.87
CA THR A 81 29.28 17.70 2.99
C THR A 81 30.76 17.34 3.11
N SER A 82 31.11 16.06 2.96
CA SER A 82 32.49 15.58 2.99
C SER A 82 33.33 16.18 1.85
N ILE A 83 32.80 16.24 0.64
CA ILE A 83 33.46 16.86 -0.52
C ILE A 83 33.68 18.35 -0.29
N ILE A 84 32.68 19.06 0.23
CA ILE A 84 32.77 20.50 0.53
C ILE A 84 33.88 20.74 1.56
N THR A 85 33.87 20.01 2.68
CA THR A 85 34.89 20.20 3.72
C THR A 85 36.31 19.90 3.23
N LEU A 86 36.47 18.86 2.40
CA LEU A 86 37.76 18.54 1.78
C LEU A 86 38.24 19.66 0.84
N SER A 87 37.33 20.19 0.02
CA SER A 87 37.62 21.27 -0.92
C SER A 87 37.99 22.55 -0.17
N THR A 88 37.24 22.90 0.89
CA THR A 88 37.54 24.04 1.77
C THR A 88 38.92 23.91 2.40
N ARG A 89 39.26 22.75 3.00
CA ARG A 89 40.59 22.51 3.59
C ARG A 89 41.72 22.61 2.56
N THR A 90 41.47 22.13 1.34
CA THR A 90 42.45 22.21 0.25
C THR A 90 42.68 23.67 -0.15
N LEU A 91 41.61 24.47 -0.23
CA LEU A 91 41.69 25.90 -0.51
C LEU A 91 42.39 26.67 0.61
N GLU A 92 42.08 26.38 1.89
CA GLU A 92 42.79 26.94 3.04
C GLU A 92 44.29 26.65 2.98
N GLY A 93 44.66 25.40 2.65
CA GLY A 93 46.05 25.01 2.46
C GLY A 93 46.72 25.72 1.29
N LEU A 94 45.99 26.01 0.21
CA LEU A 94 46.50 26.81 -0.91
C LEU A 94 46.72 28.27 -0.50
N VAL A 95 45.74 28.88 0.18
CA VAL A 95 45.86 30.25 0.71
C VAL A 95 47.07 30.37 1.64
N GLN A 96 47.22 29.43 2.57
CA GLN A 96 48.37 29.42 3.49
C GLN A 96 49.71 29.27 2.76
N LYS A 97 49.78 28.45 1.71
CA LYS A 97 50.98 28.33 0.86
C LYS A 97 51.30 29.62 0.11
N ILE A 98 50.28 30.36 -0.33
CA ILE A 98 50.45 31.68 -0.97
C ILE A 98 50.96 32.70 0.06
N ASP A 99 50.35 32.77 1.24
CA ASP A 99 50.70 33.74 2.28
C ASP A 99 52.11 33.56 2.84
N ASN A 100 52.56 32.31 2.91
CA ASN A 100 53.90 31.92 3.35
C ASN A 100 54.92 31.85 2.19
N ASN A 101 54.52 32.19 0.97
CA ASN A 101 55.42 32.21 -0.18
C ASN A 101 56.34 33.45 -0.14
N HIS A 102 57.41 33.36 0.65
CA HIS A 102 58.44 34.40 0.76
C HIS A 102 59.36 34.49 -0.47
N PHE A 103 59.27 33.55 -1.41
CA PHE A 103 60.09 33.54 -2.62
C PHE A 103 59.54 34.50 -3.69
N CYS A 104 58.24 34.82 -3.67
CA CYS A 104 57.62 35.69 -4.67
C CYS A 104 57.78 37.18 -4.33
N PRO A 105 58.44 37.99 -5.19
CA PRO A 105 58.71 39.40 -4.92
C PRO A 105 57.45 40.29 -4.93
N VAL A 106 56.34 39.83 -5.52
CA VAL A 106 55.04 40.56 -5.54
C VAL A 106 54.36 40.52 -4.18
N VAL A 107 54.35 39.35 -3.51
CA VAL A 107 53.75 39.17 -2.17
C VAL A 107 54.56 39.92 -1.09
N ARG A 108 55.87 40.04 -1.28
CA ARG A 108 56.78 40.76 -0.36
C ARG A 108 56.53 42.28 -0.31
N LYS A 109 56.01 42.89 -1.38
CA LYS A 109 55.80 44.35 -1.45
C LYS A 109 54.48 44.84 -0.82
N GLY A 110 53.52 43.94 -0.57
CA GLY A 110 52.20 44.29 -0.04
C GLY A 110 52.05 44.19 1.49
N LYS A 111 53.09 43.77 2.22
CA LYS A 111 53.09 43.64 3.70
C LYS A 111 53.85 44.79 4.41
N SER A 112 54.03 45.94 3.76
CA SER A 112 54.66 47.16 4.31
C SER A 112 53.62 48.17 4.76
#